data_AF-M0EX17-F1
#
_entry.id   AF-M0EX17-F1
#
_cell.length_a   1.000
_cell.length_b   1.000
_cell.length_c   1.000
_cell.angle_alpha   90.00
_cell.angle_beta   90.00
_cell.angle_gamma   90.00
#
_symmetry.space_group_name_H-M   'P 1'
#
loop_
_entity.id
_entity.type
_entity.pdbx_description
1 polymer ?
#
loop_
_entity_poly.entity_id
_entity_poly.type
_entity_poly.pdbx_seq_one_letter_code
_entity_poly.pdbx_strand_id
1 'polypeptide(L)'
;MSDGAGESASNKDLRTVLDRMSDGFFTLDGDWRIVFANDRGREILRSAMTDDAVGPDGSVEGANIWDSIPESTETVFYDEYHRAMETQEPVSFDSYYEPLDTWFDARAFPSDEGLSVYLRDVTERRELERRQEESLRAIQRLYAVSSDQDRTFEEKVAEILTIGCEYLDVPNGFLTRIEDDTQHVEVSHATHPLLQPGETCPLDEAYCKRTLEREQLLTIVDASAEGWAGDPAYETFGLETYVGGRVEVEGERFGTLCFADTSARDEPFTDSQQTFVELLTRWVSYELERRRAAERLASERDRLDEFASVVSHDLRNPLTTARGRMDLLTDDCESEHVEPVRRALSRMDTLIENILTLSREGGGVDELTRVDLAALAADAWETADTRGGTLRVAGDGYALRADEQRLRQLLENLFRNAAEHGAVGRESDDVAVEVGPLSDGDGFYVADDGPGIPEEDRDRVFESGYTTTSDGTGFGLDIVSQIADGHDWAVSVTESADGGARFEFAGVDRM
;
A
#
# COMPACT_ATOMS: atom_id res chain seq x y z
N MET A 1 -73.40 49.69 -5.53
CA MET A 1 -73.36 48.27 -5.10
C MET A 1 -73.04 47.43 -6.32
N SER A 2 -72.01 46.60 -6.18
CA SER A 2 -71.69 45.40 -6.98
C SER A 2 -71.17 45.61 -8.41
N ASP A 3 -69.91 46.03 -8.52
CA ASP A 3 -69.01 45.57 -9.59
C ASP A 3 -67.92 44.73 -8.91
N GLY A 4 -67.95 43.41 -9.12
CA GLY A 4 -67.07 42.47 -8.43
C GLY A 4 -67.59 41.04 -8.50
N ALA A 5 -67.62 40.45 -9.70
CA ALA A 5 -67.81 39.01 -9.87
C ALA A 5 -67.38 38.61 -11.29
N GLY A 6 -66.08 38.38 -11.49
CA GLY A 6 -65.56 37.98 -12.79
C GLY A 6 -64.07 37.71 -12.82
N GLU A 7 -63.47 37.18 -11.75
CA GLU A 7 -62.21 36.43 -11.94
C GLU A 7 -62.56 35.16 -12.73
N SER A 8 -62.16 35.13 -14.00
CA SER A 8 -62.39 34.04 -14.94
C SER A 8 -62.01 32.70 -14.32
N ALA A 9 -62.90 31.68 -14.39
CA ALA A 9 -62.66 30.35 -13.82
C ALA A 9 -61.28 29.75 -14.18
N SER A 10 -60.77 30.05 -15.37
CA SER A 10 -59.44 29.66 -15.85
C SER A 10 -58.28 30.19 -15.00
N ASN A 11 -58.41 31.37 -14.40
CA ASN A 11 -57.35 31.98 -13.57
C ASN A 11 -57.36 31.37 -12.15
N LYS A 12 -58.55 31.01 -11.66
CA LYS A 12 -58.70 30.30 -10.39
C LYS A 12 -58.17 28.86 -10.45
N ASP A 13 -58.37 28.19 -11.59
CA ASP A 13 -57.83 26.85 -11.83
C ASP A 13 -56.29 26.87 -11.92
N LEU A 14 -55.71 27.87 -12.60
CA LEU A 14 -54.25 28.02 -12.68
C LEU A 14 -53.61 28.29 -11.32
N ARG A 15 -54.20 29.17 -10.50
CA ARG A 15 -53.75 29.40 -9.11
C ARG A 15 -53.79 28.12 -8.28
N THR A 16 -54.88 27.36 -8.37
CA THR A 16 -55.03 26.09 -7.65
C THR A 16 -53.97 25.05 -8.06
N VAL A 17 -53.51 25.08 -9.31
CA VAL A 17 -52.42 24.22 -9.78
C VAL A 17 -51.07 24.67 -9.24
N LEU A 18 -50.79 25.98 -9.25
CA LEU A 18 -49.53 26.56 -8.75
C LEU A 18 -49.39 26.40 -7.22
N ASP A 19 -50.50 26.48 -6.46
CA ASP A 19 -50.50 26.27 -5.00
C ASP A 19 -50.24 24.81 -4.59
N ARG A 20 -50.37 23.85 -5.51
CA ARG A 20 -50.01 22.45 -5.26
C ARG A 20 -48.53 22.15 -5.51
N MET A 21 -47.78 23.12 -6.02
CA MET A 21 -46.34 22.96 -6.22
C MET A 21 -45.61 23.05 -4.88
N SER A 22 -44.63 22.18 -4.68
CA SER A 22 -43.77 22.19 -3.50
C SER A 22 -42.79 23.37 -3.47
N ASP A 23 -42.60 24.00 -4.62
CA ASP A 23 -41.62 25.04 -4.84
C ASP A 23 -42.28 26.42 -4.87
N GLY A 24 -41.50 27.44 -4.51
CA GLY A 24 -41.96 28.83 -4.53
C GLY A 24 -42.13 29.32 -5.96
N PHE A 25 -43.26 29.95 -6.24
CA PHE A 25 -43.50 30.64 -7.50
C PHE A 25 -44.09 32.01 -7.22
N PHE A 26 -43.53 33.05 -7.83
CA PHE A 26 -44.09 34.39 -7.78
C PHE A 26 -43.82 35.17 -9.06
N THR A 27 -44.60 36.21 -9.31
CA THR A 27 -44.45 37.08 -10.47
C THR A 27 -44.30 38.54 -10.02
N LEU A 28 -43.44 39.28 -10.69
CA LEU A 28 -43.19 40.70 -10.48
C LEU A 28 -43.66 41.50 -11.70
N ASP A 29 -44.18 42.71 -11.50
CA ASP A 29 -44.42 43.65 -12.60
C ASP A 29 -43.14 44.43 -12.98
N GLY A 30 -43.24 45.31 -13.98
CA GLY A 30 -42.13 46.15 -14.44
C GLY A 30 -41.60 47.16 -13.40
N ASP A 31 -42.33 47.39 -12.31
CA ASP A 31 -41.91 48.21 -11.16
C ASP A 31 -41.44 47.33 -9.98
N TRP A 32 -41.13 46.05 -10.23
CA TRP A 32 -40.66 45.06 -9.26
C TRP A 32 -41.65 44.75 -8.12
N ARG A 33 -42.95 44.97 -8.33
CA ARG A 33 -43.99 44.64 -7.34
C ARG A 33 -44.52 43.24 -7.53
N ILE A 34 -44.74 42.53 -6.42
CA ILE A 34 -45.26 41.17 -6.44
C ILE A 34 -46.73 41.19 -6.89
N VAL A 35 -47.01 40.64 -8.07
CA VAL A 35 -48.37 40.54 -8.64
C VAL A 35 -49.09 39.28 -8.16
N PHE A 36 -48.34 38.19 -8.01
CA PHE A 36 -48.85 36.90 -7.58
C PHE A 36 -47.74 36.12 -6.90
N ALA A 37 -48.10 35.35 -5.86
CA ALA A 37 -47.27 34.29 -5.31
C ALA A 37 -48.16 33.08 -4.98
N ASN A 38 -47.66 31.87 -5.20
CA ASN A 38 -48.31 30.66 -4.67
C ASN A 38 -48.09 30.56 -3.15
N ASP A 39 -48.77 29.63 -2.49
CA ASP A 39 -48.65 29.44 -1.03
C ASP A 39 -47.20 29.32 -0.56
N ARG A 40 -46.38 28.50 -1.23
CA ARG A 40 -44.96 28.33 -0.90
C ARG A 40 -44.14 29.59 -1.14
N GLY A 41 -44.38 30.29 -2.25
CA GLY A 41 -43.71 31.55 -2.58
C GLY A 41 -44.03 32.65 -1.56
N ARG A 42 -45.28 32.72 -1.09
CA ARG A 42 -45.68 33.64 0.00
C ARG A 42 -44.93 33.34 1.29
N GLU A 43 -44.77 32.08 1.66
CA GLU A 43 -43.99 31.70 2.84
C GLU A 43 -42.54 32.16 2.73
N ILE A 44 -41.85 31.83 1.64
CA ILE A 44 -40.46 32.21 1.41
C ILE A 44 -40.29 33.73 1.43
N LEU A 45 -41.14 34.46 0.72
CA LEU A 45 -41.10 35.92 0.65
C LEU A 45 -41.35 36.54 2.03
N ARG A 46 -42.35 36.07 2.79
CA ARG A 46 -42.61 36.57 4.15
C ARG A 46 -41.44 36.35 5.09
N SER A 47 -40.80 35.18 5.03
CA SER A 47 -39.65 34.88 5.87
C SER A 47 -38.45 35.77 5.55
N ALA A 48 -38.32 36.25 4.31
CA ALA A 48 -37.25 37.16 3.89
C ALA A 48 -37.58 38.65 4.07
N MET A 49 -38.86 39.03 4.15
CA MET A 49 -39.31 40.41 4.26
C MET A 49 -39.12 41.00 5.66
N THR A 50 -38.92 42.32 5.72
CA THR A 50 -39.00 43.07 6.98
C THR A 50 -40.45 43.14 7.48
N ASP A 51 -40.67 43.09 8.81
CA ASP A 51 -42.01 43.06 9.43
C ASP A 51 -42.91 44.23 8.99
N ASP A 52 -42.33 45.41 8.72
CA ASP A 52 -43.06 46.62 8.30
C ASP A 52 -43.52 46.59 6.83
N ALA A 53 -43.00 45.65 6.04
CA ALA A 53 -43.28 45.53 4.61
C ALA A 53 -44.46 44.58 4.28
N VAL A 54 -44.94 43.82 5.26
CA VAL A 54 -46.06 42.89 5.08
C VAL A 54 -47.40 43.64 5.20
N GLY A 55 -48.31 43.41 4.27
CA GLY A 55 -49.63 44.05 4.29
C GLY A 55 -50.47 43.69 5.53
N PRO A 56 -51.55 44.44 5.84
CA PRO A 56 -52.36 44.28 7.06
C PRO A 56 -52.91 42.86 7.32
N ASP A 57 -53.05 42.05 6.25
CA ASP A 57 -53.57 40.69 6.27
C ASP A 57 -52.48 39.62 6.05
N GLY A 58 -51.19 39.97 6.17
CA GLY A 58 -50.09 39.08 5.84
C GLY A 58 -49.81 38.99 4.33
N SER A 59 -50.46 39.79 3.49
CA SER A 59 -50.28 39.75 2.03
C SER A 59 -48.92 40.31 1.63
N VAL A 60 -48.26 39.63 0.69
CA VAL A 60 -47.00 40.07 0.07
C VAL A 60 -47.23 40.73 -1.28
N GLU A 61 -48.44 40.58 -1.84
CA GLU A 61 -48.83 41.13 -3.13
C GLU A 61 -48.93 42.67 -3.07
N GLY A 62 -48.37 43.33 -4.09
CA GLY A 62 -48.27 44.79 -4.20
C GLY A 62 -47.03 45.39 -3.54
N ALA A 63 -46.30 44.61 -2.72
CA ALA A 63 -45.02 45.02 -2.15
C ALA A 63 -43.93 45.02 -3.22
N ASN A 64 -43.04 46.03 -3.19
CA ASN A 64 -41.86 46.05 -4.05
C ASN A 64 -40.78 45.15 -3.43
N ILE A 65 -40.30 44.16 -4.18
CA ILE A 65 -39.41 43.13 -3.63
C ILE A 65 -38.10 43.69 -3.06
N TRP A 66 -37.55 44.75 -3.66
CA TRP A 66 -36.28 45.35 -3.26
C TRP A 66 -36.45 46.27 -2.05
N ASP A 67 -37.58 46.99 -1.96
CA ASP A 67 -37.90 47.81 -0.79
C ASP A 67 -38.24 46.94 0.43
N SER A 68 -38.90 45.80 0.20
CA SER A 68 -39.37 44.89 1.25
C SER A 68 -38.30 43.91 1.74
N ILE A 69 -37.29 43.64 0.89
CA ILE A 69 -36.13 42.79 1.20
C ILE A 69 -34.85 43.56 0.82
N PRO A 70 -34.47 44.62 1.57
CA PRO A 70 -33.34 45.49 1.19
C PRO A 70 -32.02 44.74 1.03
N GLU A 71 -31.78 43.74 1.88
CA GLU A 71 -30.58 42.90 1.86
C GLU A 71 -30.41 42.13 0.55
N SER A 72 -31.50 41.88 -0.19
CA SER A 72 -31.43 41.17 -1.47
C SER A 72 -30.78 41.98 -2.59
N THR A 73 -30.65 43.31 -2.45
CA THR A 73 -30.02 44.18 -3.46
C THR A 73 -28.51 43.97 -3.63
N GLU A 74 -27.85 43.39 -2.63
CA GLU A 74 -26.42 43.05 -2.67
C GLU A 74 -26.19 41.56 -2.98
N THR A 75 -27.20 40.88 -3.55
CA THR A 75 -27.15 39.44 -3.82
C THR A 75 -27.21 39.13 -5.31
N VAL A 76 -26.83 37.89 -5.66
CA VAL A 76 -26.96 37.33 -7.02
C VAL A 76 -28.39 37.43 -7.55
N PHE A 77 -29.40 37.37 -6.68
CA PHE A 77 -30.80 37.50 -7.08
C PHE A 77 -31.11 38.86 -7.72
N TYR A 78 -30.52 39.95 -7.21
CA TYR A 78 -30.70 41.29 -7.80
C TYR A 78 -30.11 41.37 -9.20
N ASP A 79 -28.83 40.99 -9.34
CA ASP A 79 -28.11 41.07 -10.60
C ASP A 79 -28.76 40.20 -11.68
N GLU A 80 -29.12 38.96 -11.34
CA GLU A 80 -29.69 38.00 -12.27
C GLU A 80 -31.11 38.38 -12.71
N TYR A 81 -31.95 38.88 -11.79
CA TYR A 81 -33.30 39.31 -12.14
C TYR A 81 -33.28 40.56 -13.02
N HIS A 82 -32.42 41.54 -12.72
CA HIS A 82 -32.24 42.71 -13.58
C HIS A 82 -31.71 42.28 -14.96
N ARG A 83 -30.73 41.38 -15.01
CA ARG A 83 -30.22 40.85 -16.29
C ARG A 83 -31.31 40.17 -17.10
N ALA A 84 -32.17 39.36 -16.48
CA ALA A 84 -33.29 38.72 -17.16
C ALA A 84 -34.25 39.76 -17.76
N MET A 85 -34.61 40.79 -16.99
CA MET A 85 -35.48 41.87 -17.47
C MET A 85 -34.84 42.74 -18.57
N GLU A 86 -33.53 43.00 -18.49
CA GLU A 86 -32.79 43.79 -19.49
C GLU A 86 -32.59 43.03 -20.81
N THR A 87 -32.23 41.75 -20.73
CA THR A 87 -31.93 40.92 -21.89
C THR A 87 -33.17 40.27 -22.49
N GLN A 88 -34.27 40.18 -21.73
CA GLN A 88 -35.46 39.40 -22.07
C GLN A 88 -35.15 37.92 -22.34
N GLU A 89 -34.08 37.39 -21.76
CA GLU A 89 -33.70 35.98 -21.81
C GLU A 89 -33.88 35.32 -20.43
N PRO A 90 -34.40 34.08 -20.36
CA PRO A 90 -34.50 33.36 -19.09
C PRO A 90 -33.13 33.12 -18.44
N VAL A 91 -33.05 33.28 -17.13
CA VAL A 91 -31.85 32.99 -16.32
C VAL A 91 -32.13 31.87 -15.32
N SER A 92 -31.08 31.10 -15.00
CA SER A 92 -31.13 30.02 -14.01
C SER A 92 -29.81 30.02 -13.23
N PHE A 93 -29.89 30.02 -11.91
CA PHE A 93 -28.73 30.06 -11.03
C PHE A 93 -29.05 29.44 -9.67
N ASP A 94 -28.02 28.91 -9.02
CA ASP A 94 -28.08 28.45 -7.64
C ASP A 94 -27.42 29.50 -6.74
N SER A 95 -28.10 29.93 -5.67
CA SER A 95 -27.53 30.88 -4.71
C SER A 95 -27.95 30.55 -3.29
N TYR A 96 -27.00 30.66 -2.36
CA TYR A 96 -27.26 30.65 -0.93
C TYR A 96 -27.83 32.00 -0.50
N TYR A 97 -28.86 31.98 0.32
CA TYR A 97 -29.45 33.17 0.91
C TYR A 97 -29.27 33.11 2.43
N GLU A 98 -28.28 33.85 2.92
CA GLU A 98 -27.82 33.84 4.31
C GLU A 98 -28.95 34.11 5.34
N PRO A 99 -29.87 35.07 5.14
CA PRO A 99 -30.91 35.34 6.14
C PRO A 99 -31.89 34.18 6.39
N LEU A 100 -32.03 33.26 5.42
CA LEU A 100 -32.87 32.06 5.57
C LEU A 100 -32.06 30.78 5.75
N ASP A 101 -30.73 30.85 5.74
CA ASP A 101 -29.85 29.67 5.76
C ASP A 101 -30.28 28.61 4.72
N THR A 102 -30.58 29.07 3.49
CA THR A 102 -31.20 28.22 2.46
C THR A 102 -30.51 28.41 1.11
N TRP A 103 -30.25 27.30 0.41
CA TRP A 103 -29.84 27.30 -0.99
C TRP A 103 -31.05 27.24 -1.92
N PHE A 104 -31.15 28.19 -2.86
CA PHE A 104 -32.21 28.20 -3.86
C PHE A 104 -31.66 27.91 -5.27
N ASP A 105 -32.30 26.99 -6.00
CA ASP A 105 -32.27 26.92 -7.49
C ASP A 105 -33.36 27.88 -7.99
N ALA A 106 -32.92 29.04 -8.47
CA ALA A 106 -33.77 30.11 -8.94
C ALA A 106 -33.82 30.13 -10.47
N ARG A 107 -35.03 30.24 -11.01
CA ARG A 107 -35.27 30.39 -12.45
C ARG A 107 -36.19 31.56 -12.70
N ALA A 108 -35.70 32.55 -13.42
CA ALA A 108 -36.45 33.75 -13.73
C ALA A 108 -36.73 33.83 -15.23
N PHE A 109 -37.99 34.02 -15.57
CA PHE A 109 -38.52 34.06 -16.94
C PHE A 109 -39.07 35.46 -17.21
N PRO A 110 -38.38 36.29 -17.99
CA PRO A 110 -38.82 37.65 -18.28
C PRO A 110 -39.94 37.65 -19.32
N SER A 111 -40.72 38.73 -19.32
CA SER A 111 -41.76 39.04 -20.29
C SER A 111 -41.96 40.55 -20.38
N ASP A 112 -42.70 41.00 -21.40
CA ASP A 112 -43.07 42.41 -21.57
C ASP A 112 -43.87 42.99 -20.38
N GLU A 113 -44.55 42.13 -19.61
CA GLU A 113 -45.39 42.52 -18.46
C GLU A 113 -44.63 42.46 -17.12
N GLY A 114 -43.45 41.85 -17.08
CA GLY A 114 -42.67 41.65 -15.85
C GLY A 114 -41.92 40.32 -15.81
N LEU A 115 -41.65 39.81 -14.60
CA LEU A 115 -40.77 38.66 -14.37
C LEU A 115 -41.53 37.54 -13.64
N SER A 116 -41.49 36.31 -14.15
CA SER A 116 -41.96 35.12 -13.43
C SER A 116 -40.78 34.39 -12.81
N VAL A 117 -40.80 34.15 -11.51
CA VAL A 117 -39.72 33.52 -10.76
C VAL A 117 -40.19 32.22 -10.13
N TYR A 118 -39.38 31.19 -10.31
CA TYR A 118 -39.49 29.91 -9.64
C TYR A 118 -38.29 29.72 -8.71
N LEU A 119 -38.54 29.43 -7.44
CA LEU A 119 -37.54 29.19 -6.40
C LEU A 119 -37.74 27.80 -5.82
N ARG A 120 -36.73 26.95 -5.96
CA ARG A 120 -36.69 25.63 -5.34
C ARG A 120 -35.64 25.59 -4.25
N ASP A 121 -36.05 25.20 -3.04
CA ASP A 121 -35.10 24.89 -1.96
C ASP A 121 -34.33 23.62 -2.33
N VAL A 122 -33.01 23.76 -2.40
CA VAL A 122 -32.07 22.67 -2.72
C VAL A 122 -31.06 22.45 -1.60
N THR A 123 -31.32 22.96 -0.39
CA THR A 123 -30.40 22.89 0.76
C THR A 123 -30.06 21.45 1.11
N GLU A 124 -31.06 20.59 1.33
CA GLU A 124 -30.86 19.17 1.63
C GLU A 124 -30.04 18.46 0.53
N ARG A 125 -30.32 18.76 -0.74
CA ARG A 125 -29.58 18.19 -1.88
C ARG A 125 -28.13 18.66 -1.87
N ARG A 126 -27.88 19.95 -1.68
CA ARG A 126 -26.54 20.55 -1.65
C ARG A 126 -25.72 20.02 -0.48
N GLU A 127 -26.32 19.86 0.69
CA GLU A 127 -25.65 19.25 1.85
C GLU A 127 -25.31 17.78 1.61
N LEU A 128 -26.23 17.00 1.02
CA LEU A 128 -25.96 15.60 0.69
C LEU A 128 -24.82 15.46 -0.33
N GLU A 129 -24.84 16.28 -1.39
CA GLU A 129 -23.77 16.35 -2.40
C GLU A 129 -22.43 16.71 -1.74
N ARG A 130 -22.40 17.73 -0.86
CA ARG A 130 -21.20 18.13 -0.11
C ARG A 130 -20.69 16.99 0.78
N ARG A 131 -21.55 16.36 1.59
CA ARG A 131 -21.19 15.23 2.46
C ARG A 131 -20.62 14.06 1.65
N GLN A 132 -21.19 13.79 0.47
CA GLN A 132 -20.72 12.74 -0.43
C GLN A 132 -19.34 13.09 -1.02
N GLU A 133 -19.13 14.32 -1.48
CA GLU A 133 -17.83 14.78 -1.98
C GLU A 133 -16.75 14.72 -0.90
N GLU A 134 -17.05 15.12 0.33
CA GLU A 134 -16.13 15.04 1.47
C GLU A 134 -15.75 13.60 1.79
N SER A 135 -16.74 12.70 1.83
CA SER A 135 -16.51 11.26 2.04
C SER A 135 -15.60 10.67 0.96
N LEU A 136 -15.87 10.98 -0.32
CA LEU A 136 -15.05 10.51 -1.44
C LEU A 136 -13.62 11.05 -1.36
N ARG A 137 -13.43 12.33 -1.02
CA ARG A 137 -12.10 12.93 -0.86
C ARG A 137 -11.33 12.27 0.29
N ALA A 138 -11.97 11.98 1.42
CA ALA A 138 -11.33 11.31 2.55
C ALA A 138 -10.87 9.89 2.17
N ILE A 139 -11.73 9.11 1.49
CA ILE A 139 -11.40 7.75 1.03
C ILE A 139 -10.26 7.76 0.00
N GLN A 140 -10.25 8.71 -0.94
CA GLN A 140 -9.18 8.84 -1.93
C GLN A 140 -7.83 9.15 -1.28
N ARG A 141 -7.80 10.04 -0.28
CA ARG A 141 -6.58 10.36 0.47
C ARG A 141 -6.09 9.15 1.26
N LEU A 142 -6.98 8.42 1.93
CA LEU A 142 -6.65 7.18 2.62
C LEU A 142 -6.01 6.15 1.66
N TYR A 143 -6.58 5.98 0.47
CA TYR A 143 -6.03 5.07 -0.54
C TYR A 143 -4.62 5.48 -0.98
N ALA A 144 -4.39 6.79 -1.20
CA ALA A 144 -3.08 7.30 -1.57
C ALA A 144 -2.01 7.03 -0.48
N VAL A 145 -2.36 7.22 0.80
CA VAL A 145 -1.42 6.98 1.91
C VAL A 145 -1.14 5.49 2.13
N SER A 146 -2.19 4.66 2.08
CA SER A 146 -2.03 3.22 2.33
C SER A 146 -1.16 2.53 1.27
N SER A 147 -1.23 2.99 0.01
CA SER A 147 -0.50 2.43 -1.13
C SER A 147 0.94 2.94 -1.29
N ASP A 148 1.33 4.01 -0.59
CA ASP A 148 2.69 4.56 -0.62
C ASP A 148 3.69 3.57 0.00
N GLN A 149 4.67 3.07 -0.74
CA GLN A 149 5.64 2.10 -0.23
C GLN A 149 6.88 2.74 0.41
N ASP A 150 7.06 4.06 0.23
CA ASP A 150 8.24 4.78 0.69
C ASP A 150 8.11 5.26 2.14
N ARG A 151 6.90 5.20 2.71
CA ARG A 151 6.59 5.62 4.08
C ARG A 151 6.61 4.48 5.08
N THR A 152 7.07 4.77 6.29
CA THR A 152 6.97 3.84 7.42
C THR A 152 5.52 3.66 7.87
N PHE A 153 5.27 2.60 8.64
CA PHE A 153 3.94 2.35 9.22
C PHE A 153 3.48 3.54 10.07
N GLU A 154 4.37 4.06 10.91
CA GLU A 154 4.09 5.15 11.83
C GLU A 154 3.75 6.44 11.08
N GLU A 155 4.46 6.74 9.98
CA GLU A 155 4.18 7.88 9.10
C GLU A 155 2.82 7.75 8.40
N LYS A 156 2.48 6.55 7.92
CA LYS A 156 1.17 6.30 7.29
C LYS A 156 0.03 6.47 8.29
N VAL A 157 0.17 5.90 9.49
CA VAL A 157 -0.84 6.02 10.54
C VAL A 157 -1.02 7.47 10.95
N ALA A 158 0.06 8.24 11.12
CA ALA A 158 -0.03 9.66 11.48
C ALA A 158 -0.79 10.49 10.44
N GLU A 159 -0.54 10.26 9.14
CA GLU A 159 -1.26 10.93 8.05
C GLU A 159 -2.74 10.50 8.01
N ILE A 160 -3.03 9.22 8.23
CA ILE A 160 -4.40 8.70 8.27
C ILE A 160 -5.19 9.26 9.46
N LEU A 161 -4.55 9.40 10.63
CA LEU A 161 -5.13 10.07 11.78
C LEU A 161 -5.45 11.53 11.45
N THR A 162 -4.57 12.22 10.73
CA THR A 162 -4.82 13.60 10.26
C THR A 162 -6.06 13.65 9.35
N ILE A 163 -6.15 12.75 8.36
CA ILE A 163 -7.32 12.66 7.47
C ILE A 163 -8.60 12.37 8.26
N GLY A 164 -8.53 11.47 9.24
CA GLY A 164 -9.66 11.12 10.09
C GLY A 164 -10.12 12.28 10.96
N CYS A 165 -9.19 13.02 11.58
CA CYS A 165 -9.50 14.23 12.35
C CYS A 165 -10.20 15.28 11.48
N GLU A 166 -9.69 15.54 10.27
CA GLU A 166 -10.29 16.51 9.34
C GLU A 166 -11.68 16.07 8.87
N TYR A 167 -11.90 14.79 8.57
CA TYR A 167 -13.19 14.28 8.06
C TYR A 167 -14.25 14.14 9.15
N LEU A 168 -13.83 13.79 10.37
CA LEU A 168 -14.71 13.66 11.52
C LEU A 168 -14.95 15.00 12.22
N ASP A 169 -14.19 16.03 11.89
CA ASP A 169 -14.18 17.33 12.56
C ASP A 169 -13.95 17.18 14.06
N VAL A 170 -12.82 16.56 14.41
CA VAL A 170 -12.36 16.39 15.79
C VAL A 170 -10.83 16.58 15.86
N PRO A 171 -10.29 17.18 16.94
CA PRO A 171 -8.88 17.57 16.99
C PRO A 171 -7.93 16.44 17.42
N ASN A 172 -8.44 15.33 17.95
CA ASN A 172 -7.61 14.23 18.45
C ASN A 172 -7.90 12.93 17.71
N GLY A 173 -6.86 12.32 17.17
CA GLY A 173 -6.84 10.98 16.59
C GLY A 173 -5.62 10.23 17.10
N PHE A 174 -5.79 8.99 17.53
CA PHE A 174 -4.69 8.23 18.13
C PHE A 174 -4.85 6.72 17.94
N LEU A 175 -3.73 6.05 17.72
CA LEU A 175 -3.58 4.60 17.73
C LEU A 175 -2.94 4.19 19.05
N THR A 176 -3.53 3.22 19.73
CA THR A 176 -3.02 2.67 20.97
C THR A 176 -2.61 1.22 20.81
N ARG A 177 -1.71 0.78 21.69
CA ARG A 177 -1.37 -0.61 21.95
C ARG A 177 -1.63 -0.91 23.42
N ILE A 178 -2.08 -2.12 23.72
CA ILE A 178 -2.45 -2.53 25.07
C ILE A 178 -1.53 -3.67 25.51
N GLU A 179 -0.80 -3.43 26.60
CA GLU A 179 0.13 -4.39 27.20
C GLU A 179 -0.06 -4.39 28.71
N ASP A 180 -0.19 -5.57 29.32
CA ASP A 180 -0.31 -5.73 30.78
C ASP A 180 -1.33 -4.77 31.44
N ASP A 181 -2.56 -4.72 30.90
CA ASP A 181 -3.65 -3.83 31.33
C ASP A 181 -3.28 -2.33 31.33
N THR A 182 -2.28 -1.95 30.53
CA THR A 182 -1.84 -0.57 30.33
C THR A 182 -2.02 -0.19 28.86
N GLN A 183 -2.65 0.95 28.63
CA GLN A 183 -2.71 1.57 27.31
C GLN A 183 -1.43 2.36 27.06
N HIS A 184 -0.86 2.18 25.87
CA HIS A 184 0.25 2.95 25.33
C HIS A 184 -0.22 3.67 24.07
N VAL A 185 0.01 4.97 23.96
CA VAL A 185 -0.24 5.72 22.72
C VAL A 185 0.96 5.52 21.79
N GLU A 186 0.76 4.82 20.67
CA GLU A 186 1.82 4.52 19.71
C GLU A 186 2.01 5.66 18.69
N VAL A 187 0.90 6.12 18.13
CA VAL A 187 0.88 7.19 17.13
C VAL A 187 -0.30 8.11 17.43
N SER A 188 -0.10 9.42 17.33
CA SER A 188 -1.17 10.38 17.57
C SER A 188 -1.09 11.59 16.64
N HIS A 189 -2.25 12.06 16.21
CA HIS A 189 -2.52 13.42 15.77
C HIS A 189 -3.47 14.03 16.80
N ALA A 190 -2.94 14.56 17.91
CA ALA A 190 -3.78 15.06 19.01
C ALA A 190 -3.21 16.35 19.60
N THR A 191 -4.11 17.25 20.01
CA THR A 191 -3.76 18.44 20.80
C THR A 191 -3.83 18.16 22.30
N HIS A 192 -4.52 17.08 22.70
CA HIS A 192 -4.70 16.73 24.10
C HIS A 192 -3.37 16.23 24.75
N PRO A 193 -2.97 16.75 25.93
CA PRO A 193 -1.68 16.41 26.55
C PRO A 193 -1.50 14.93 26.89
N LEU A 194 -2.57 14.23 27.29
CA LEU A 194 -2.51 12.81 27.67
C LEU A 194 -2.66 11.85 26.47
N LEU A 195 -2.81 12.37 25.25
CA LEU A 195 -2.95 11.59 24.02
C LEU A 195 -1.76 11.76 23.09
N GLN A 196 -0.61 12.19 23.62
CA GLN A 196 0.63 12.34 22.86
C GLN A 196 1.34 10.98 22.70
N PRO A 197 2.22 10.80 21.70
CA PRO A 197 2.94 9.54 21.50
C PRO A 197 3.82 9.22 22.72
N GLY A 198 3.77 7.97 23.17
CA GLY A 198 4.50 7.49 24.35
C GLY A 198 3.79 7.71 25.68
N GLU A 199 2.68 8.46 25.72
CA GLU A 199 1.85 8.57 26.93
C GLU A 199 1.19 7.23 27.27
N THR A 200 1.01 7.00 28.57
CA THR A 200 0.49 5.74 29.09
C THR A 200 -0.59 5.97 30.14
N CYS A 201 -1.59 5.09 30.17
CA CYS A 201 -2.67 5.14 31.13
C CYS A 201 -3.11 3.73 31.52
N PRO A 202 -3.44 3.45 32.80
CA PRO A 202 -4.12 2.21 33.17
C PRO A 202 -5.37 2.02 32.31
N LEU A 203 -5.60 0.79 31.83
CA LEU A 203 -6.72 0.50 30.92
C LEU A 203 -8.07 0.79 31.60
N ASP A 204 -8.17 0.59 32.91
CA ASP A 204 -9.37 0.90 33.70
C ASP A 204 -9.73 2.39 33.75
N GLU A 205 -8.77 3.27 33.44
CA GLU A 205 -8.93 4.72 33.38
C GLU A 205 -9.06 5.24 31.94
N ALA A 206 -9.19 4.35 30.95
CA ALA A 206 -9.20 4.73 29.54
C ALA A 206 -10.49 4.36 28.80
N TYR A 207 -10.88 5.21 27.84
CA TYR A 207 -12.01 4.94 26.93
C TYR A 207 -11.81 3.63 26.16
N CYS A 208 -10.56 3.26 25.88
CA CYS A 208 -10.19 2.06 25.14
C CYS A 208 -10.71 0.77 25.78
N LYS A 209 -10.89 0.71 27.11
CA LYS A 209 -11.52 -0.43 27.78
C LYS A 209 -12.92 -0.70 27.22
N ARG A 210 -13.75 0.33 27.14
CA ARG A 210 -15.13 0.23 26.64
C ARG A 210 -15.17 -0.08 25.15
N THR A 211 -14.21 0.44 24.40
CA THR A 211 -14.06 0.14 22.97
C THR A 211 -13.72 -1.34 22.73
N LEU A 212 -12.83 -1.92 23.52
CA LEU A 212 -12.47 -3.35 23.43
C LEU A 212 -13.59 -4.30 23.87
N GLU A 213 -14.49 -3.87 24.75
CA GLU A 213 -15.63 -4.66 25.21
C GLU A 213 -16.73 -4.80 24.14
N ARG A 214 -16.65 -4.03 23.04
CA ARG A 214 -17.64 -4.02 21.96
C ARG A 214 -17.11 -4.68 20.68
N GLU A 215 -18.02 -5.22 19.88
CA GLU A 215 -17.71 -5.70 18.51
C GLU A 215 -17.82 -4.59 17.48
N GLN A 216 -18.72 -3.62 17.70
CA GLN A 216 -18.91 -2.44 16.87
C GLN A 216 -18.12 -1.26 17.44
N LEU A 217 -18.01 -0.18 16.66
CA LEU A 217 -17.42 1.06 17.14
C LEU A 217 -18.09 1.53 18.44
N LEU A 218 -17.29 2.07 19.35
CA LEU A 218 -17.81 2.87 20.45
C LEU A 218 -17.95 4.29 19.95
N THR A 219 -19.18 4.82 20.00
CA THR A 219 -19.51 6.19 19.60
C THR A 219 -20.16 6.91 20.78
N ILE A 220 -19.68 8.12 21.07
CA ILE A 220 -20.14 9.03 22.13
C ILE A 220 -20.20 10.42 21.51
N VAL A 221 -21.34 11.10 21.67
CA VAL A 221 -21.61 12.42 21.07
C VAL A 221 -21.61 13.50 22.15
N ASP A 222 -22.10 13.17 23.35
CA ASP A 222 -22.09 14.03 24.54
C ASP A 222 -21.90 13.16 25.78
N ALA A 223 -20.65 12.97 26.20
CA ALA A 223 -20.30 12.11 27.33
C ALA A 223 -21.00 12.56 28.62
N SER A 224 -21.09 13.88 28.85
CA SER A 224 -21.75 14.45 30.02
C SER A 224 -23.25 14.10 30.08
N ALA A 225 -23.96 14.13 28.95
CA ALA A 225 -25.37 13.78 28.85
C ALA A 225 -25.61 12.26 28.81
N GLU A 226 -24.66 11.50 28.27
CA GLU A 226 -24.72 10.04 28.14
C GLU A 226 -24.30 9.27 29.41
N GLY A 227 -24.04 9.98 30.51
CA GLY A 227 -23.83 9.40 31.84
C GLY A 227 -22.38 9.02 32.16
N TRP A 228 -21.40 9.60 31.46
CA TRP A 228 -19.98 9.37 31.69
C TRP A 228 -19.38 10.22 32.80
N ALA A 229 -20.13 11.15 33.39
CA ALA A 229 -19.65 12.12 34.38
C ALA A 229 -19.00 11.51 35.66
N GLY A 230 -19.11 10.20 35.90
CA GLY A 230 -18.41 9.49 36.98
C GLY A 230 -17.64 8.26 36.50
N ASP A 231 -17.39 8.14 35.20
CA ASP A 231 -16.51 7.12 34.63
C ASP A 231 -15.05 7.61 34.74
N PRO A 232 -14.11 6.78 35.25
CA PRO A 232 -12.70 7.17 35.38
C PRO A 232 -12.09 7.70 34.09
N ALA A 233 -12.52 7.18 32.94
CA ALA A 233 -12.01 7.65 31.65
C ALA A 233 -12.37 9.11 31.36
N TYR A 234 -13.61 9.50 31.68
CA TYR A 234 -14.05 10.88 31.52
C TYR A 234 -13.37 11.80 32.53
N GLU A 235 -13.19 11.36 33.78
CA GLU A 235 -12.47 12.14 34.81
C GLU A 235 -11.01 12.40 34.43
N THR A 236 -10.35 11.42 33.79
CA THR A 236 -8.94 11.52 33.39
C THR A 236 -8.74 12.35 32.12
N PHE A 237 -9.53 12.11 31.08
CA PHE A 237 -9.31 12.70 29.75
C PHE A 237 -10.26 13.83 29.38
N GLY A 238 -11.43 13.94 30.02
CA GLY A 238 -12.41 14.99 29.74
C GLY A 238 -12.92 15.01 28.30
N LEU A 239 -13.02 13.86 27.64
CA LEU A 239 -13.48 13.75 26.26
C LEU A 239 -15.01 13.71 26.24
N GLU A 240 -15.63 14.75 25.68
CA GLU A 240 -17.07 14.83 25.49
C GLU A 240 -17.53 14.03 24.27
N THR A 241 -16.67 13.92 23.27
CA THR A 241 -16.94 13.22 22.01
C THR A 241 -15.88 12.14 21.78
N TYR A 242 -16.31 10.96 21.36
CA TYR A 242 -15.40 9.85 21.09
C TYR A 242 -15.98 8.91 20.01
N VAL A 243 -15.15 8.50 19.05
CA VAL A 243 -15.44 7.40 18.15
C VAL A 243 -14.20 6.52 18.01
N GLY A 244 -14.32 5.22 18.24
CA GLY A 244 -13.17 4.33 18.22
C GLY A 244 -13.50 2.88 17.90
N GLY A 245 -12.55 2.21 17.25
CA GLY A 245 -12.61 0.80 16.88
C GLY A 245 -11.48 -0.01 17.49
N ARG A 246 -11.73 -1.29 17.74
CA ARG A 246 -10.71 -2.22 18.23
C ARG A 246 -9.79 -2.67 17.09
N VAL A 247 -8.49 -2.66 17.34
CA VAL A 247 -7.47 -3.20 16.44
C VAL A 247 -7.12 -4.60 16.92
N GLU A 248 -7.31 -5.58 16.05
CA GLU A 248 -7.05 -7.00 16.30
C GLU A 248 -6.00 -7.47 15.30
N VAL A 249 -5.01 -8.23 15.77
CA VAL A 249 -3.91 -8.72 14.94
C VAL A 249 -3.79 -10.21 15.23
N GLU A 250 -3.96 -11.06 14.21
CA GLU A 250 -3.92 -12.53 14.34
C GLU A 250 -4.97 -13.10 15.33
N GLY A 251 -6.10 -12.39 15.50
CA GLY A 251 -7.16 -12.79 16.44
C GLY A 251 -6.89 -12.41 17.90
N GLU A 252 -5.78 -11.73 18.18
CA GLU A 252 -5.45 -11.18 19.49
C GLU A 252 -5.71 -9.67 19.55
N ARG A 253 -6.07 -9.18 20.73
CA ARG A 253 -6.31 -7.75 20.97
C ARG A 253 -4.98 -7.02 20.92
N PHE A 254 -4.82 -6.12 19.96
CA PHE A 254 -3.64 -5.26 19.85
C PHE A 254 -3.86 -3.94 20.60
N GLY A 255 -4.99 -3.29 20.36
CA GLY A 255 -5.29 -1.97 20.90
C GLY A 255 -6.51 -1.34 20.25
N THR A 256 -6.50 -0.03 20.07
CA THR A 256 -7.64 0.71 19.51
C THR A 256 -7.17 1.84 18.60
N LEU A 257 -7.98 2.16 17.59
CA LEU A 257 -7.86 3.36 16.78
C LEU A 257 -9.04 4.28 17.12
N CYS A 258 -8.74 5.50 17.56
CA CYS A 258 -9.74 6.37 18.18
C CYS A 258 -9.63 7.80 17.68
N PHE A 259 -10.75 8.50 17.70
CA PHE A 259 -10.89 9.92 17.43
C PHE A 259 -11.76 10.56 18.51
N ALA A 260 -11.41 11.76 18.96
CA ALA A 260 -12.07 12.37 20.11
C ALA A 260 -11.94 13.90 20.16
N ASP A 261 -12.88 14.51 20.88
CA ASP A 261 -12.88 15.93 21.24
C ASP A 261 -13.27 16.10 22.72
N THR A 262 -12.76 17.16 23.33
CA THR A 262 -13.19 17.68 24.64
C THR A 262 -14.49 18.47 24.58
N SER A 263 -15.01 18.75 23.37
CA SER A 263 -16.30 19.41 23.15
C SER A 263 -17.37 18.40 22.72
N ALA A 264 -18.60 18.61 23.15
CA ALA A 264 -19.75 17.83 22.69
C ALA A 264 -20.10 18.20 21.24
N ARG A 265 -20.68 17.26 20.50
CA ARG A 265 -21.17 17.50 19.13
C ARG A 265 -22.67 17.78 19.14
N ASP A 266 -23.11 18.68 18.26
CA ASP A 266 -24.53 18.95 18.04
C ASP A 266 -25.21 17.82 17.24
N GLU A 267 -24.47 17.20 16.31
CA GLU A 267 -24.95 16.10 15.46
C GLU A 267 -24.18 14.80 15.70
N PRO A 268 -24.86 13.64 15.70
CA PRO A 268 -24.22 12.35 15.80
C PRO A 268 -23.35 12.06 14.56
N PHE A 269 -22.35 11.20 14.72
CA PHE A 269 -21.56 10.73 13.59
C PHE A 269 -22.43 10.02 12.55
N THR A 270 -22.31 10.44 11.29
CA THR A 270 -23.06 9.86 10.18
C THR A 270 -22.61 8.43 9.89
N ASP A 271 -23.45 7.65 9.20
CA ASP A 271 -23.11 6.27 8.79
C ASP A 271 -21.82 6.22 7.96
N SER A 272 -21.59 7.23 7.10
CA SER A 272 -20.37 7.36 6.31
C SER A 272 -19.13 7.63 7.17
N GLN A 273 -19.26 8.43 8.23
CA GLN A 273 -18.18 8.70 9.18
C GLN A 273 -17.83 7.45 10.00
N GLN A 274 -18.84 6.71 10.49
CA GLN A 274 -18.62 5.46 11.21
C GLN A 274 -17.99 4.41 10.29
N THR A 275 -18.50 4.24 9.07
CA THR A 275 -17.91 3.35 8.06
C THR A 275 -16.45 3.71 7.77
N PHE A 276 -16.14 5.00 7.69
CA PHE A 276 -14.76 5.45 7.48
C PHE A 276 -13.83 4.99 8.62
N VAL A 277 -14.23 5.18 9.89
CA VAL A 277 -13.44 4.72 11.05
C VAL A 277 -13.29 3.19 11.07
N GLU A 278 -14.33 2.44 10.70
CA GLU A 278 -14.25 0.98 10.56
C GLU A 278 -13.21 0.56 9.51
N LEU A 279 -13.19 1.24 8.35
CA LEU A 279 -12.21 0.98 7.29
C LEU A 279 -10.79 1.30 7.75
N LEU A 280 -10.59 2.40 8.48
CA LEU A 280 -9.28 2.74 9.05
C LEU A 280 -8.80 1.69 10.05
N THR A 281 -9.68 1.30 10.97
CA THR A 281 -9.38 0.30 11.99
C THR A 281 -8.98 -1.02 11.34
N ARG A 282 -9.74 -1.47 10.33
CA ARG A 282 -9.45 -2.68 9.57
C ARG A 282 -8.15 -2.59 8.78
N TRP A 283 -7.86 -1.43 8.18
CA TRP A 283 -6.61 -1.20 7.47
C TRP A 283 -5.41 -1.27 8.42
N VAL A 284 -5.47 -0.64 9.59
CA VAL A 284 -4.40 -0.72 10.61
C VAL A 284 -4.17 -2.16 11.05
N SER A 285 -5.23 -2.91 11.34
CA SER A 285 -5.14 -4.33 11.68
C SER A 285 -4.41 -5.13 10.59
N TYR A 286 -4.82 -4.97 9.33
CA TYR A 286 -4.21 -5.66 8.19
C TYR A 286 -2.73 -5.30 8.00
N GLU A 287 -2.38 -4.03 8.12
CA GLU A 287 -1.00 -3.56 7.95
C GLU A 287 -0.09 -4.10 9.06
N LEU A 288 -0.59 -4.17 10.30
CA LEU A 288 0.13 -4.79 11.43
C LEU A 288 0.32 -6.30 11.24
N GLU A 289 -0.70 -7.03 10.76
CA GLU A 289 -0.58 -8.45 10.43
C GLU A 289 0.46 -8.70 9.35
N ARG A 290 0.43 -7.90 8.28
CA ARG A 290 1.41 -7.98 7.18
C ARG A 290 2.83 -7.74 7.69
N ARG A 291 3.04 -6.75 8.56
CA ARG A 291 4.35 -6.44 9.16
C ARG A 291 4.86 -7.59 10.02
N ARG A 292 4.02 -8.12 10.94
CA ARG A 292 4.40 -9.26 11.78
C ARG A 292 4.73 -10.51 10.96
N ALA A 293 3.98 -10.76 9.89
CA ALA A 293 4.27 -11.87 8.99
C ALA A 293 5.63 -11.71 8.28
N ALA A 294 5.95 -10.50 7.81
CA ALA A 294 7.24 -10.20 7.19
C ALA A 294 8.41 -10.35 8.18
N GLU A 295 8.25 -9.84 9.41
CA GLU A 295 9.25 -9.97 10.47
C GLU A 295 9.47 -11.45 10.88
N ARG A 296 8.39 -12.25 10.94
CA ARG A 296 8.49 -13.69 11.20
C ARG A 296 9.24 -14.43 10.10
N LEU A 297 8.91 -14.17 8.83
CA LEU A 297 9.61 -14.78 7.70
C LEU A 297 11.10 -14.43 7.69
N ALA A 298 11.44 -13.16 7.93
CA ALA A 298 12.83 -12.72 8.03
C ALA A 298 13.57 -13.45 9.17
N SER A 299 12.97 -13.54 10.36
CA SER A 299 13.58 -14.24 11.49
C SER A 299 13.71 -15.76 11.26
N GLU A 300 12.80 -16.40 10.54
CA GLU A 300 12.90 -17.82 10.19
C GLU A 300 14.05 -18.07 9.21
N ARG A 301 14.19 -17.21 8.19
CA ARG A 301 15.30 -17.25 7.24
C ARG A 301 16.65 -17.11 7.95
N ASP A 302 16.79 -16.08 8.78
CA ASP A 302 18.05 -15.82 9.50
C ASP A 302 18.45 -16.96 10.44
N ARG A 303 17.47 -17.66 11.04
CA ARG A 303 17.72 -18.87 11.85
C ARG A 303 18.20 -20.05 11.01
N LEU A 304 17.69 -20.20 9.79
CA LEU A 304 18.14 -21.25 8.86
C LEU A 304 19.60 -21.01 8.46
N ASP A 305 19.95 -19.76 8.15
CA ASP A 305 21.32 -19.33 7.84
C ASP A 305 22.28 -19.60 9.02
N GLU A 306 21.89 -19.22 10.24
CA GLU A 306 22.69 -19.46 11.44
C GLU A 306 22.89 -20.95 11.68
N PHE A 307 21.81 -21.74 11.58
CA PHE A 307 21.87 -23.19 11.77
C PHE A 307 22.80 -23.88 10.77
N ALA A 308 22.69 -23.53 9.48
CA ALA A 308 23.55 -24.08 8.44
C ALA A 308 25.03 -23.75 8.68
N SER A 309 25.32 -22.51 9.10
CA SER A 309 26.68 -22.06 9.42
C SER A 309 27.30 -22.86 10.58
N VAL A 310 26.58 -22.99 11.70
CA VAL A 310 27.06 -23.70 12.90
C VAL A 310 27.31 -25.17 12.61
N VAL A 311 26.34 -25.87 12.01
CA VAL A 311 26.45 -27.30 11.70
C VAL A 311 27.64 -27.56 10.79
N SER A 312 27.87 -26.70 9.81
CA SER A 312 28.96 -26.89 8.86
C SER A 312 30.34 -26.70 9.47
N HIS A 313 30.49 -25.73 10.37
CA HIS A 313 31.74 -25.59 11.13
C HIS A 313 31.99 -26.84 12.00
N ASP A 314 30.97 -27.30 12.70
CA ASP A 314 31.07 -28.44 13.61
C ASP A 314 31.28 -29.78 12.89
N LEU A 315 30.84 -29.91 11.64
CA LEU A 315 31.11 -31.07 10.79
C LEU A 315 32.47 -30.99 10.08
N ARG A 316 32.91 -29.81 9.62
CA ARG A 316 34.24 -29.64 9.00
C ARG A 316 35.37 -29.98 9.95
N ASN A 317 35.28 -29.58 11.21
CA ASN A 317 36.37 -29.75 12.17
C ASN A 317 36.80 -31.23 12.39
N PRO A 318 35.87 -32.19 12.63
CA PRO A 318 36.22 -33.59 12.69
C PRO A 318 36.63 -34.18 11.34
N LEU A 319 36.09 -33.69 10.20
CA LEU A 319 36.50 -34.13 8.86
C LEU A 319 37.94 -33.72 8.54
N THR A 320 38.32 -32.47 8.80
CA THR A 320 39.70 -31.97 8.67
C THR A 320 40.65 -32.81 9.53
N THR A 321 40.23 -33.18 10.74
CA THR A 321 41.03 -34.04 11.62
C THR A 321 41.16 -35.46 11.06
N ALA A 322 40.09 -36.04 10.54
CA ALA A 322 40.10 -37.37 9.93
C ALA A 322 40.99 -37.38 8.67
N ARG A 323 40.89 -36.34 7.83
CA ARG A 323 41.68 -36.16 6.61
C ARG A 323 43.17 -36.05 6.94
N GLY A 324 43.54 -35.19 7.89
CA GLY A 324 44.94 -35.06 8.32
C GLY A 324 45.54 -36.37 8.86
N ARG A 325 44.74 -37.21 9.53
CA ARG A 325 45.19 -38.56 9.95
C ARG A 325 45.30 -39.53 8.78
N MET A 326 44.42 -39.44 7.79
CA MET A 326 44.50 -40.24 6.57
C MET A 326 45.74 -39.90 5.74
N ASP A 327 46.09 -38.61 5.65
CA ASP A 327 47.29 -38.16 4.94
C ASP A 327 48.56 -38.75 5.60
N LEU A 328 48.65 -38.72 6.94
CA LEU A 328 49.76 -39.36 7.67
C LEU A 328 49.82 -40.89 7.47
N LEU A 329 48.65 -41.56 7.43
CA LEU A 329 48.58 -43.00 7.17
C LEU A 329 49.00 -43.38 5.74
N THR A 330 48.84 -42.46 4.79
CA THR A 330 49.27 -42.67 3.39
C THR A 330 50.80 -42.76 3.29
N ASP A 331 51.51 -42.00 4.12
CA ASP A 331 52.97 -42.03 4.19
C ASP A 331 53.51 -43.27 4.94
N ASP A 332 52.75 -43.80 5.91
CA ASP A 332 53.17 -44.89 6.80
C ASP A 332 52.64 -46.29 6.41
N CYS A 333 51.56 -46.39 5.62
CA CYS A 333 51.00 -47.68 5.19
C CYS A 333 50.46 -47.69 3.75
N GLU A 334 50.84 -48.72 2.99
CA GLU A 334 50.20 -49.05 1.72
C GLU A 334 48.99 -49.95 2.01
N SER A 335 47.79 -49.39 1.92
CA SER A 335 46.53 -50.10 2.11
C SER A 335 45.52 -49.69 1.03
N GLU A 336 44.84 -50.68 0.45
CA GLU A 336 43.81 -50.46 -0.57
C GLU A 336 42.61 -49.64 -0.05
N HIS A 337 42.48 -49.50 1.27
CA HIS A 337 41.38 -48.75 1.91
C HIS A 337 41.68 -47.26 2.14
N VAL A 338 42.93 -46.83 1.98
CA VAL A 338 43.32 -45.42 2.23
C VAL A 338 42.64 -44.47 1.24
N GLU A 339 42.77 -44.76 -0.06
CA GLU A 339 42.22 -43.91 -1.11
C GLU A 339 40.67 -43.86 -1.11
N PRO A 340 39.94 -44.96 -0.89
CA PRO A 340 38.49 -44.92 -0.68
C PRO A 340 38.05 -44.01 0.48
N VAL A 341 38.73 -44.06 1.64
CA VAL A 341 38.37 -43.22 2.80
C VAL A 341 38.68 -41.75 2.52
N ARG A 342 39.81 -41.45 1.88
CA ARG A 342 40.19 -40.08 1.46
C ARG A 342 39.14 -39.47 0.51
N ARG A 343 38.65 -40.25 -0.45
CA ARG A 343 37.55 -39.84 -1.34
C ARG A 343 36.24 -39.61 -0.59
N ALA A 344 35.89 -40.48 0.36
CA ALA A 344 34.68 -40.31 1.16
C ALA A 344 34.71 -39.02 2.02
N LEU A 345 35.85 -38.72 2.65
CA LEU A 345 36.03 -37.48 3.43
C LEU A 345 35.95 -36.22 2.55
N SER A 346 36.60 -36.24 1.37
CA SER A 346 36.56 -35.13 0.42
C SER A 346 35.14 -34.89 -0.13
N ARG A 347 34.37 -35.98 -0.33
CA ARG A 347 32.95 -35.90 -0.70
C ARG A 347 32.11 -35.28 0.42
N MET A 348 32.39 -35.58 1.68
CA MET A 348 31.69 -34.97 2.81
C MET A 348 32.00 -33.46 2.93
N ASP A 349 33.26 -33.05 2.74
CA ASP A 349 33.63 -31.63 2.69
C ASP A 349 32.85 -30.89 1.59
N THR A 350 32.79 -31.48 0.38
CA THR A 350 32.04 -30.94 -0.76
C THR A 350 30.54 -30.83 -0.46
N LEU A 351 29.94 -31.85 0.16
CA LEU A 351 28.53 -31.83 0.54
C LEU A 351 28.22 -30.70 1.54
N ILE A 352 29.09 -30.50 2.53
CA ILE A 352 28.92 -29.44 3.53
C ILE A 352 29.05 -28.06 2.87
N GLU A 353 30.03 -27.89 1.99
CA GLU A 353 30.20 -26.65 1.20
C GLU A 353 28.97 -26.35 0.33
N ASN A 354 28.44 -27.36 -0.35
CA ASN A 354 27.27 -27.20 -1.20
C ASN A 354 26.02 -26.85 -0.38
N ILE A 355 25.79 -27.52 0.76
CA ILE A 355 24.66 -27.21 1.66
C ILE A 355 24.75 -25.78 2.21
N LEU A 356 25.94 -25.31 2.57
CA LEU A 356 26.14 -23.92 2.99
C LEU A 356 25.84 -22.92 1.89
N THR A 357 26.19 -23.27 0.65
CA THR A 357 25.98 -22.40 -0.50
C THR A 357 24.50 -22.27 -0.81
N LEU A 358 23.77 -23.39 -0.78
CA LEU A 358 22.32 -23.44 -0.96
C LEU A 358 21.56 -22.80 0.19
N SER A 359 22.01 -23.00 1.44
CA SER A 359 21.32 -22.43 2.60
C SER A 359 21.40 -20.91 2.64
N ARG A 360 22.40 -20.29 2.02
CA ARG A 360 22.52 -18.83 1.87
C ARG A 360 21.57 -18.28 0.80
N GLU A 361 20.38 -18.85 0.71
CA GLU A 361 19.29 -18.43 -0.17
C GLU A 361 19.01 -16.93 0.03
N GLY A 362 19.16 -16.15 -1.05
CA GLY A 362 18.91 -14.70 -1.04
C GLY A 362 20.01 -13.84 -0.43
N GLY A 363 21.20 -14.38 -0.14
CA GLY A 363 22.40 -13.56 0.00
C GLY A 363 22.80 -13.04 -1.37
N GLY A 364 22.17 -11.94 -1.81
CA GLY A 364 22.54 -11.23 -3.03
C GLY A 364 24.04 -10.98 -3.10
N VAL A 365 24.53 -10.69 -4.31
CA VAL A 365 25.93 -10.32 -4.51
C VAL A 365 26.32 -9.22 -3.52
N ASP A 366 27.37 -9.44 -2.71
CA ASP A 366 27.79 -8.48 -1.69
C ASP A 366 28.29 -7.18 -2.34
N GLU A 367 29.33 -7.28 -3.17
CA GLU A 367 29.93 -6.15 -3.89
C GLU A 367 30.39 -6.55 -5.31
N LEU A 368 29.78 -5.95 -6.34
CA LEU A 368 30.20 -6.14 -7.73
C LEU A 368 31.49 -5.37 -8.02
N THR A 369 32.60 -6.10 -8.11
CA THR A 369 33.93 -5.56 -8.43
C THR A 369 34.33 -5.87 -9.86
N ARG A 370 35.38 -5.20 -10.35
CA ARG A 370 35.97 -5.48 -11.66
C ARG A 370 36.81 -6.75 -11.56
N VAL A 371 36.36 -7.81 -12.24
CA VAL A 371 37.02 -9.12 -12.24
C VAL A 371 37.58 -9.42 -13.62
N ASP A 372 38.87 -9.80 -13.71
CA ASP A 372 39.48 -10.34 -14.93
C ASP A 372 39.13 -11.84 -15.02
N LEU A 373 38.28 -12.20 -15.99
CA LEU A 373 37.78 -13.56 -16.14
C LEU A 373 38.92 -14.55 -16.40
N ALA A 374 39.95 -14.13 -17.14
CA ALA A 374 41.02 -15.02 -17.52
C ALA A 374 41.92 -15.35 -16.34
N ALA A 375 42.25 -14.33 -15.53
CA ALA A 375 42.97 -14.52 -14.29
C ALA A 375 42.19 -15.39 -13.30
N LEU A 376 40.89 -15.10 -13.12
CA LEU A 376 40.06 -15.84 -12.18
C LEU A 376 39.86 -17.31 -12.59
N ALA A 377 39.65 -17.58 -13.89
CA ALA A 377 39.51 -18.94 -14.41
C ALA A 377 40.79 -19.77 -14.21
N ALA A 378 41.97 -19.16 -14.41
CA ALA A 378 43.24 -19.82 -14.14
C ALA A 378 43.40 -20.14 -12.64
N ASP A 379 43.10 -19.18 -11.76
CA ASP A 379 43.16 -19.38 -10.31
C ASP A 379 42.20 -20.48 -9.84
N ALA A 380 40.95 -20.46 -10.32
CA ALA A 380 39.93 -21.47 -10.01
C ALA A 380 40.29 -22.87 -10.52
N TRP A 381 41.06 -22.96 -11.60
CA TRP A 381 41.51 -24.23 -12.16
C TRP A 381 42.61 -24.89 -11.33
N GLU A 382 43.49 -24.11 -10.71
CA GLU A 382 44.53 -24.63 -9.81
C GLU A 382 43.95 -25.22 -8.51
N THR A 383 42.78 -24.70 -8.07
CA THR A 383 42.11 -25.13 -6.84
C THR A 383 41.11 -26.27 -7.08
N ALA A 384 40.54 -26.39 -8.27
CA ALA A 384 39.60 -27.45 -8.61
C ALA A 384 40.28 -28.81 -8.81
N ASP A 385 39.62 -29.90 -8.38
CA ASP A 385 40.05 -31.27 -8.68
C ASP A 385 39.73 -31.64 -10.13
N THR A 386 40.65 -31.29 -11.03
CA THR A 386 40.49 -31.41 -12.49
C THR A 386 41.00 -32.73 -13.06
N ARG A 387 41.45 -33.66 -12.21
CA ARG A 387 41.94 -35.02 -12.56
C ARG A 387 42.98 -35.09 -13.69
N GLY A 388 43.76 -34.03 -13.90
CA GLY A 388 44.80 -33.97 -14.92
C GLY A 388 44.38 -33.35 -16.26
N GLY A 389 43.16 -32.80 -16.34
CA GLY A 389 42.67 -32.08 -17.52
C GLY A 389 43.47 -30.82 -17.87
N THR A 390 43.10 -30.19 -18.99
CA THR A 390 43.75 -28.95 -19.48
C THR A 390 42.76 -27.81 -19.62
N LEU A 391 43.19 -26.60 -19.23
CA LEU A 391 42.42 -25.37 -19.40
C LEU A 391 42.99 -24.54 -20.55
N ARG A 392 42.08 -24.05 -21.41
CA ARG A 392 42.33 -22.94 -22.34
C ARG A 392 41.46 -21.77 -21.94
N VAL A 393 42.07 -20.60 -21.92
CA VAL A 393 41.36 -19.35 -21.65
C VAL A 393 41.49 -18.46 -22.88
N ALA A 394 40.35 -18.00 -23.40
CA ALA A 394 40.25 -17.09 -24.51
C ALA A 394 39.81 -15.70 -24.01
N GLY A 395 40.24 -14.65 -24.72
CA GLY A 395 39.86 -13.27 -24.39
C GLY A 395 40.70 -12.65 -23.28
N ASP A 396 42.02 -12.58 -23.48
CA ASP A 396 42.95 -11.88 -22.57
C ASP A 396 42.44 -10.46 -22.24
N GLY A 397 42.37 -10.14 -20.94
CA GLY A 397 41.91 -8.84 -20.45
C GLY A 397 40.39 -8.64 -20.45
N TYR A 398 39.61 -9.72 -20.58
CA TYR A 398 38.17 -9.68 -20.44
C TYR A 398 37.76 -9.38 -19.00
N ALA A 399 37.27 -8.15 -18.75
CA ALA A 399 36.82 -7.72 -17.44
C ALA A 399 35.30 -7.60 -17.38
N LEU A 400 34.71 -8.14 -16.31
CA LEU A 400 33.28 -8.12 -16.02
C LEU A 400 33.02 -7.59 -14.62
N ARG A 401 31.79 -7.16 -14.34
CA ARG A 401 31.35 -6.82 -12.98
C ARG A 401 30.75 -8.04 -12.30
N ALA A 402 31.39 -8.54 -11.26
CA ALA A 402 30.91 -9.69 -10.49
C ALA A 402 31.38 -9.66 -9.04
N ASP A 403 30.74 -10.48 -8.22
CA ASP A 403 31.30 -10.97 -6.97
C ASP A 403 32.38 -11.99 -7.29
N GLU A 404 33.64 -11.66 -7.00
CA GLU A 404 34.78 -12.53 -7.33
C GLU A 404 34.69 -13.90 -6.62
N GLN A 405 34.21 -13.94 -5.36
CA GLN A 405 34.10 -15.20 -4.62
C GLN A 405 33.02 -16.10 -5.22
N ARG A 406 31.85 -15.55 -5.52
CA ARG A 406 30.74 -16.30 -6.14
C ARG A 406 31.13 -16.76 -7.54
N LEU A 407 31.75 -15.91 -8.35
CA LEU A 407 32.17 -16.29 -9.70
C LEU A 407 33.26 -17.38 -9.67
N ARG A 408 34.22 -17.29 -8.74
CA ARG A 408 35.23 -18.35 -8.54
C ARG A 408 34.55 -19.70 -8.27
N GLN A 409 33.56 -19.70 -7.37
CA GLN A 409 32.81 -20.89 -7.01
C GLN A 409 32.01 -21.46 -8.19
N LEU A 410 31.40 -20.61 -9.02
CA LEU A 410 30.72 -21.02 -10.25
C LEU A 410 31.69 -21.76 -11.18
N LEU A 411 32.87 -21.19 -11.41
CA LEU A 411 33.90 -21.79 -12.27
C LEU A 411 34.40 -23.12 -11.71
N GLU A 412 34.72 -23.19 -10.42
CA GLU A 412 35.16 -24.42 -9.76
C GLU A 412 34.12 -25.55 -9.86
N ASN A 413 32.82 -25.23 -9.76
CA ASN A 413 31.74 -26.20 -9.95
C ASN A 413 31.69 -26.74 -11.38
N LEU A 414 31.82 -25.86 -12.38
CA LEU A 414 31.83 -26.26 -13.79
C LEU A 414 33.08 -27.09 -14.14
N PHE A 415 34.24 -26.72 -13.62
CA PHE A 415 35.50 -27.47 -13.85
C PHE A 415 35.45 -28.87 -13.24
N ARG A 416 34.91 -28.99 -12.02
CA ARG A 416 34.71 -30.30 -11.38
C ARG A 416 33.72 -31.16 -12.16
N ASN A 417 32.61 -30.57 -12.62
CA ASN A 417 31.64 -31.27 -13.47
C ASN A 417 32.27 -31.77 -14.77
N ALA A 418 33.10 -30.94 -15.42
CA ALA A 418 33.82 -31.32 -16.62
C ALA A 418 34.79 -32.50 -16.35
N ALA A 419 35.53 -32.47 -15.24
CA ALA A 419 36.45 -33.57 -14.88
C ALA A 419 35.72 -34.86 -14.44
N GLU A 420 34.54 -34.75 -13.84
CA GLU A 420 33.75 -35.91 -13.40
C GLU A 420 32.99 -36.59 -14.54
N HIS A 421 32.46 -35.81 -15.47
CA HIS A 421 31.56 -36.30 -16.51
C HIS A 421 32.15 -36.26 -17.93
N GLY A 422 33.16 -35.42 -18.19
CA GLY A 422 33.76 -35.22 -19.50
C GLY A 422 34.59 -36.41 -20.01
N ALA A 423 35.13 -37.22 -19.10
CA ALA A 423 35.91 -38.43 -19.43
C ALA A 423 35.04 -39.68 -19.68
N VAL A 424 33.72 -39.62 -19.41
CA VAL A 424 32.86 -40.80 -19.47
C VAL A 424 32.78 -41.35 -20.89
N GLY A 425 33.29 -42.58 -21.06
CA GLY A 425 33.30 -43.29 -22.35
C GLY A 425 34.56 -43.06 -23.21
N ARG A 426 35.60 -42.41 -22.68
CA ARG A 426 36.89 -42.17 -23.36
C ARG A 426 38.00 -43.12 -22.89
N GLU A 427 39.04 -43.28 -23.72
CA GLU A 427 40.26 -44.05 -23.39
C GLU A 427 41.25 -43.25 -22.51
N SER A 428 41.12 -41.92 -22.47
CA SER A 428 41.87 -41.02 -21.57
C SER A 428 40.92 -40.31 -20.62
N ASP A 429 41.35 -40.12 -19.38
CA ASP A 429 40.64 -39.34 -18.36
C ASP A 429 40.87 -37.82 -18.50
N ASP A 430 41.70 -37.39 -19.45
CA ASP A 430 42.02 -35.98 -19.67
C ASP A 430 40.87 -35.26 -20.41
N VAL A 431 40.28 -34.25 -19.76
CA VAL A 431 39.25 -33.36 -20.32
C VAL A 431 39.87 -32.00 -20.65
N ALA A 432 39.53 -31.45 -21.81
CA ALA A 432 39.89 -30.09 -22.19
C ALA A 432 38.72 -29.15 -21.90
N VAL A 433 38.98 -28.09 -21.13
CA VAL A 433 37.98 -27.05 -20.82
C VAL A 433 38.44 -25.73 -21.43
N GLU A 434 37.50 -25.01 -22.04
CA GLU A 434 37.69 -23.69 -22.59
C GLU A 434 36.78 -22.67 -21.91
N VAL A 435 37.37 -21.56 -21.44
CA VAL A 435 36.63 -20.41 -20.91
C VAL A 435 36.87 -19.21 -21.82
N GLY A 436 35.81 -18.52 -22.24
CA GLY A 436 35.96 -17.37 -23.13
C GLY A 436 34.74 -16.45 -23.18
N PRO A 437 34.87 -15.26 -23.78
CA PRO A 437 33.74 -14.35 -23.98
C PRO A 437 32.80 -14.87 -25.07
N LEU A 438 31.49 -14.60 -24.93
CA LEU A 438 30.53 -14.86 -26.00
C LEU A 438 30.81 -13.96 -27.22
N SER A 439 30.49 -14.48 -28.41
CA SER A 439 30.82 -13.82 -29.69
C SER A 439 30.03 -12.54 -29.97
N ASP A 440 28.82 -12.43 -29.42
CA ASP A 440 27.97 -11.23 -29.41
C ASP A 440 28.44 -10.19 -28.38
N GLY A 441 29.26 -10.64 -27.44
CA GLY A 441 29.84 -9.86 -26.38
C GLY A 441 28.92 -9.62 -25.19
N ASP A 442 27.82 -10.35 -25.06
CA ASP A 442 26.84 -10.18 -23.99
C ASP A 442 27.10 -11.12 -22.79
N GLY A 443 28.33 -11.65 -22.67
CA GLY A 443 28.58 -12.71 -21.70
C GLY A 443 29.89 -13.46 -21.83
N PHE A 444 29.96 -14.60 -21.16
CA PHE A 444 31.05 -15.58 -21.23
C PHE A 444 30.50 -17.00 -21.29
N TYR A 445 31.37 -17.95 -21.66
CA TYR A 445 31.06 -19.37 -21.66
C TYR A 445 32.14 -20.20 -20.99
N VAL A 446 31.73 -21.40 -20.54
CA VAL A 446 32.61 -22.50 -20.14
C VAL A 446 32.21 -23.71 -20.96
N ALA A 447 33.14 -24.28 -21.73
CA ALA A 447 32.90 -25.42 -22.59
C ALA A 447 33.87 -26.56 -22.27
N ASP A 448 33.37 -27.78 -22.16
CA ASP A 448 34.21 -28.97 -22.11
C ASP A 448 34.24 -29.67 -23.47
N ASP A 449 35.16 -30.63 -23.62
CA ASP A 449 35.28 -31.49 -24.80
C ASP A 449 34.57 -32.85 -24.62
N GLY A 450 33.72 -33.03 -23.60
CA GLY A 450 33.15 -34.31 -23.18
C GLY A 450 32.02 -34.88 -24.07
N PRO A 451 31.16 -35.78 -23.54
CA PRO A 451 30.03 -36.34 -24.29
C PRO A 451 28.86 -35.36 -24.46
N GLY A 452 28.85 -34.26 -23.71
CA GLY A 452 27.79 -33.26 -23.72
C GLY A 452 26.55 -33.66 -22.92
N ILE A 453 25.56 -32.77 -22.91
CA ILE A 453 24.28 -32.97 -22.21
C ILE A 453 23.16 -33.15 -23.26
N PRO A 454 22.40 -34.27 -23.21
CA PRO A 454 21.25 -34.51 -24.09
C PRO A 454 20.24 -33.35 -24.02
N GLU A 455 19.65 -32.97 -25.16
CA GLU A 455 18.70 -31.84 -25.23
C GLU A 455 17.54 -31.95 -24.24
N GLU A 456 17.05 -33.17 -23.99
CA GLU A 456 15.95 -33.46 -23.06
C GLU A 456 16.30 -33.23 -21.57
N ASP A 457 17.60 -33.18 -21.25
CA ASP A 457 18.10 -32.98 -19.90
C ASP A 457 18.58 -31.54 -19.64
N ARG A 458 18.82 -30.72 -20.68
CA ARG A 458 19.45 -29.40 -20.56
C ARG A 458 18.72 -28.40 -19.66
N ASP A 459 17.40 -28.48 -19.57
CA ASP A 459 16.61 -27.63 -18.67
C ASP A 459 16.59 -28.21 -17.24
N ARG A 460 16.73 -29.54 -17.11
CA ARG A 460 16.60 -30.27 -15.85
C ARG A 460 17.93 -30.39 -15.09
N VAL A 461 19.07 -30.21 -15.76
CA VAL A 461 20.38 -30.32 -15.11
C VAL A 461 20.61 -29.25 -14.03
N PHE A 462 19.85 -28.14 -14.06
CA PHE A 462 19.88 -27.11 -13.03
C PHE A 462 18.90 -27.37 -11.88
N GLU A 463 18.04 -28.40 -11.98
CA GLU A 463 17.13 -28.77 -10.88
C GLU A 463 17.93 -29.32 -9.69
N SER A 464 17.57 -28.88 -8.49
CA SER A 464 18.22 -29.32 -7.25
C SER A 464 18.18 -30.85 -7.08
N GLY A 465 19.34 -31.47 -6.89
CA GLY A 465 19.49 -32.90 -6.72
C GLY A 465 19.60 -33.71 -8.02
N TYR A 466 19.66 -33.07 -9.19
CA TYR A 466 19.89 -33.76 -10.46
C TYR A 466 21.32 -34.32 -10.53
N THR A 467 21.46 -35.64 -10.63
CA THR A 467 22.76 -36.33 -10.83
C THR A 467 22.60 -37.57 -11.69
N THR A 468 23.58 -37.83 -12.55
CA THR A 468 23.65 -39.04 -13.40
C THR A 468 24.59 -40.11 -12.83
N THR A 469 25.32 -39.81 -11.76
CA THR A 469 26.25 -40.71 -11.07
C THR A 469 25.77 -41.05 -9.66
N SER A 470 26.06 -42.27 -9.20
CA SER A 470 25.75 -42.71 -7.83
C SER A 470 26.53 -41.96 -6.74
N ASP A 471 27.62 -41.30 -7.13
CA ASP A 471 28.49 -40.54 -6.23
C ASP A 471 28.32 -39.02 -6.29
N GLY A 472 27.66 -38.49 -7.33
CA GLY A 472 27.39 -37.06 -7.48
C GLY A 472 26.35 -36.56 -6.47
N THR A 473 26.55 -35.36 -5.94
CA THR A 473 25.64 -34.76 -4.94
C THR A 473 24.41 -34.11 -5.60
N GLY A 474 24.48 -33.84 -6.91
CA GLY A 474 23.43 -33.20 -7.69
C GLY A 474 23.15 -31.73 -7.36
N PHE A 475 24.08 -31.06 -6.68
CA PHE A 475 23.95 -29.65 -6.28
C PHE A 475 24.83 -28.70 -7.08
N GLY A 476 25.80 -29.21 -7.86
CA GLY A 476 26.81 -28.38 -8.51
C GLY A 476 26.21 -27.41 -9.53
N LEU A 477 25.32 -27.89 -10.40
CA LEU A 477 24.69 -27.04 -11.42
C LEU A 477 23.56 -26.15 -10.87
N ASP A 478 22.85 -26.60 -9.82
CA ASP A 478 21.91 -25.76 -9.06
C ASP A 478 22.64 -24.53 -8.47
N ILE A 479 23.83 -24.75 -7.86
CA ILE A 479 24.68 -23.65 -7.37
C ILE A 479 25.10 -22.70 -8.51
N VAL A 480 25.43 -23.23 -9.69
CA VAL A 480 25.76 -22.41 -10.87
C VAL A 480 24.57 -21.54 -11.29
N SER A 481 23.36 -22.10 -11.32
CA SER A 481 22.13 -21.35 -11.62
C SER A 481 21.90 -20.25 -10.59
N GLN A 482 21.99 -20.56 -9.30
CA GLN A 482 21.78 -19.58 -8.23
C GLN A 482 22.78 -18.43 -8.26
N ILE A 483 24.05 -18.72 -8.59
CA ILE A 483 25.08 -17.67 -8.72
C ILE A 483 24.76 -16.77 -9.93
N ALA A 484 24.31 -17.34 -11.05
CA ALA A 484 23.89 -16.58 -12.23
C ALA A 484 22.68 -15.69 -11.90
N ASP A 485 21.63 -16.25 -11.30
CA ASP A 485 20.44 -15.52 -10.89
C ASP A 485 20.77 -14.38 -9.92
N GLY A 486 21.69 -14.61 -8.96
CA GLY A 486 22.15 -13.59 -8.03
C GLY A 486 22.89 -12.41 -8.67
N HIS A 487 23.42 -12.59 -9.89
CA HIS A 487 24.05 -11.53 -10.70
C HIS A 487 23.12 -10.99 -11.80
N ASP A 488 21.84 -11.39 -11.81
CA ASP A 488 20.89 -11.10 -12.88
C ASP A 488 21.34 -11.63 -14.27
N TRP A 489 22.13 -12.71 -14.29
CA TRP A 489 22.59 -13.36 -15.51
C TRP A 489 21.70 -14.54 -15.90
N ALA A 490 21.52 -14.74 -17.20
CA ALA A 490 20.85 -15.93 -17.72
C ALA A 490 21.89 -17.03 -18.03
N VAL A 491 21.68 -18.25 -17.51
CA VAL A 491 22.50 -19.42 -17.84
C VAL A 491 21.77 -20.35 -18.81
N SER A 492 22.49 -20.88 -19.80
CA SER A 492 21.94 -21.89 -20.73
C SER A 492 22.99 -22.94 -21.09
N VAL A 493 22.53 -24.14 -21.48
CA VAL A 493 23.40 -25.24 -21.93
C VAL A 493 23.23 -25.46 -23.43
N THR A 494 24.36 -25.49 -24.13
CA THR A 494 24.45 -25.78 -25.56
C THR A 494 25.55 -26.83 -25.81
N GLU A 495 25.77 -27.17 -27.08
CA GLU A 495 26.84 -28.10 -27.47
C GLU A 495 28.13 -27.34 -27.76
N SER A 496 29.25 -27.86 -27.26
CA SER A 496 30.59 -27.32 -27.50
C SER A 496 31.08 -27.61 -28.93
N ALA A 497 31.92 -26.74 -29.49
CA ALA A 497 32.45 -26.86 -30.85
C ALA A 497 33.37 -28.09 -31.02
N ASP A 498 34.02 -28.53 -29.94
CA ASP A 498 34.90 -29.69 -29.90
C ASP A 498 34.15 -30.98 -29.49
N GLY A 499 32.81 -30.92 -29.42
CA GLY A 499 31.96 -31.91 -28.73
C GLY A 499 31.94 -31.61 -27.23
N GLY A 500 30.87 -31.94 -26.51
CA GLY A 500 30.78 -31.66 -25.06
C GLY A 500 29.72 -30.65 -24.67
N ALA A 501 29.69 -30.29 -23.38
CA ALA A 501 28.72 -29.34 -22.85
C ALA A 501 29.30 -27.93 -22.87
N ARG A 502 28.47 -26.95 -23.24
CA ARG A 502 28.82 -25.53 -23.22
C ARG A 502 27.80 -24.75 -22.41
N PHE A 503 28.24 -24.19 -21.30
CA PHE A 503 27.45 -23.32 -20.44
C PHE A 503 27.67 -21.87 -20.87
N GLU A 504 26.61 -21.17 -21.27
CA GLU A 504 26.65 -19.75 -21.67
C GLU A 504 25.95 -18.90 -20.61
N PHE A 505 26.62 -17.84 -20.17
CA PHE A 505 26.11 -16.84 -19.22
C PHE A 505 25.92 -15.52 -19.96
N ALA A 506 24.68 -15.04 -20.07
CA ALA A 506 24.30 -13.84 -20.80
C ALA A 506 23.77 -12.72 -19.88
N GLY A 507 23.75 -11.48 -20.36
CA GLY A 507 23.38 -10.30 -19.56
C GLY A 507 24.50 -9.80 -18.65
N VAL A 508 25.76 -10.10 -19.00
CA VAL A 508 26.92 -9.76 -18.16
C VAL A 508 27.42 -8.35 -18.46
N ASP A 509 27.36 -7.46 -17.46
CA ASP A 509 27.90 -6.10 -17.56
C ASP A 509 29.42 -6.10 -17.78
N ARG A 510 29.84 -5.63 -18.95
CA ARG A 510 31.24 -5.36 -19.31
C ARG A 510 31.73 -4.06 -18.68
N MET A 511 33.03 -4.01 -18.33
CA MET A 511 33.65 -2.82 -17.73
C MET A 511 34.91 -2.31 -18.40
#